data_AF-A0A9P0C487-F1
#
_entry.id   AF-A0A9P0C487-F1
#
_cell.length_a   1.000
_cell.length_b   1.000
_cell.length_c   1.000
_cell.angle_alpha   90.00
_cell.angle_beta   90.00
_cell.angle_gamma   90.00
#
_symmetry.space_group_name_H-M   'P 1'
#
loop_
_entity.id
_entity.type
_entity.pdbx_description
1 polymer ?
#
loop_
_entity_poly.entity_id
_entity_poly.type
_entity_poly.pdbx_seq_one_letter_code
_entity_poly.pdbx_strand_id
1 'polypeptide(L)'
;MTETEEYKCVNCGKGAAALYRTYGPTVLKLTKCESCKGVVDKYIEYDPVIVMIDLVLMSKEAQRHVLYNTEFKSYWKLVIILIMLETYGVWRNDSLFNIAVSSVCGFENNSTNVSMPVNISSADPNPWKSSCWAWTYEDKSEEDNDLFIWEKDFYVQFLSILSGIIVFIGTGEMLMRLATLCTTRNKVPLIRALKAFSLADVSILFTLPMLVWGSDTSADTRIIHFILVYVYSFVVFLNVFTVVYECPVLLSTLILIVCYVAKNVTSFHATAILRTLFT
;
A
#
# COMPACT_ATOMS: atom_id res chain seq x y z
N MET A 1 -20.67 8.73 -33.97
CA MET A 1 -19.53 8.05 -33.34
C MET A 1 -19.51 8.51 -31.90
N THR A 2 -19.96 7.65 -30.98
CA THR A 2 -20.04 7.95 -29.55
C THR A 2 -18.64 7.83 -28.96
N GLU A 3 -17.91 8.94 -28.89
CA GLU A 3 -16.68 9.01 -28.11
C GLU A 3 -17.05 8.70 -26.66
N THR A 4 -16.62 7.54 -26.18
CA THR A 4 -16.70 7.16 -24.78
C THR A 4 -15.85 8.15 -23.99
N GLU A 5 -16.47 8.88 -23.06
CA GLU A 5 -15.76 9.79 -22.16
C GLU A 5 -14.74 9.02 -21.32
N GLU A 6 -13.50 8.89 -21.83
CA GLU A 6 -12.43 8.11 -21.19
C GLU A 6 -11.72 8.91 -20.09
N TYR A 7 -11.72 10.25 -20.21
CA TYR A 7 -11.01 11.15 -19.31
C TYR A 7 -11.89 11.66 -18.17
N LYS A 8 -11.25 12.07 -17.07
CA LYS A 8 -11.92 12.70 -15.92
C LYS A 8 -11.33 14.06 -15.60
N CYS A 9 -12.18 15.01 -15.24
CA CYS A 9 -11.72 16.30 -14.74
C CYS A 9 -11.01 16.14 -13.38
N VAL A 10 -9.80 16.68 -13.25
CA VAL A 10 -9.00 16.59 -12.02
C VAL A 10 -9.64 17.33 -10.84
N ASN A 11 -10.45 18.36 -11.10
CA ASN A 11 -11.11 19.17 -10.07
C ASN A 11 -12.40 18.54 -9.54
N CYS A 12 -13.31 18.11 -10.43
CA CYS A 12 -14.63 17.61 -10.03
C CYS A 12 -14.85 16.10 -10.21
N GLY A 13 -13.96 15.39 -10.90
CA GLY A 13 -14.05 13.94 -11.13
C GLY A 13 -15.08 13.51 -12.18
N LYS A 14 -15.84 14.44 -12.78
CA LYS A 14 -16.78 14.13 -13.86
C LYS A 14 -16.05 13.80 -15.16
N GLY A 15 -16.70 13.01 -16.02
CA GLY A 15 -16.21 12.67 -17.35
C GLY A 15 -15.92 13.92 -18.19
N ALA A 16 -14.97 13.79 -19.11
CA ALA A 16 -14.67 14.79 -20.11
C ALA A 16 -14.34 14.11 -21.44
N ALA A 17 -14.93 14.60 -22.53
CA ALA A 17 -14.67 14.09 -23.88
C ALA A 17 -13.21 14.29 -24.33
N ALA A 18 -12.59 15.43 -24.00
CA ALA A 18 -11.21 15.73 -24.39
C ALA A 18 -10.48 16.56 -23.33
N LEU A 19 -9.19 16.31 -23.15
CA LEU A 19 -8.32 17.03 -22.21
C LEU A 19 -7.78 18.35 -22.79
N TYR A 20 -7.49 18.37 -24.08
CA TYR A 20 -6.97 19.53 -24.80
C TYR A 20 -7.46 19.51 -26.25
N ARG A 21 -7.42 20.67 -26.89
CA ARG A 21 -7.63 20.82 -28.34
C ARG A 21 -6.33 21.33 -28.96
N THR A 22 -5.92 20.71 -30.06
CA THR A 22 -4.77 21.16 -30.86
C THR A 22 -5.25 22.15 -31.90
N TYR A 23 -4.69 23.37 -31.87
CA TYR A 23 -4.93 24.40 -32.89
C TYR A 23 -3.79 24.47 -33.91
N GLY A 24 -2.74 23.68 -33.71
CA GLY A 24 -1.57 23.54 -34.58
C GLY A 24 -0.57 22.54 -33.99
N PRO A 25 0.59 22.34 -34.62
CA PRO A 25 1.59 21.36 -34.16
C PRO A 25 2.22 21.71 -32.80
N THR A 26 2.19 22.99 -32.40
CA THR A 26 2.83 23.50 -31.17
C THR A 26 1.87 24.18 -30.21
N VAL A 27 0.62 24.42 -30.62
CA VAL A 27 -0.37 25.15 -29.82
C VAL A 27 -1.46 24.19 -29.38
N LEU A 28 -1.35 23.74 -28.13
CA LEU A 28 -2.40 23.05 -27.43
C LEU A 28 -3.17 24.04 -26.55
N LYS A 29 -4.48 23.88 -26.45
CA LYS A 29 -5.34 24.65 -25.56
C LYS A 29 -6.12 23.70 -24.68
N LEU A 30 -5.93 23.82 -23.37
CA LEU A 30 -6.64 23.00 -22.40
C LEU A 30 -8.15 23.23 -22.48
N THR A 31 -8.92 22.16 -22.36
CA THR A 31 -10.38 22.23 -22.35
C THR A 31 -10.89 22.67 -20.99
N LYS A 32 -12.07 23.27 -20.97
CA LYS A 32 -12.78 23.61 -19.73
C LYS A 32 -13.85 22.56 -19.45
N CYS A 33 -13.96 22.16 -18.18
CA CYS A 33 -14.99 21.24 -17.74
C CYS A 33 -16.36 21.93 -17.75
N GLU A 34 -17.37 21.28 -18.31
CA GLU A 34 -18.74 21.82 -18.40
C GLU A 34 -19.39 21.99 -17.01
N SER A 35 -18.99 21.16 -16.05
CA SER A 35 -19.60 21.15 -14.72
C SER A 35 -18.97 22.13 -13.74
N CYS A 36 -17.65 22.15 -13.61
CA CYS A 36 -16.96 23.05 -12.67
C CYS A 36 -16.40 24.32 -13.31
N LYS A 37 -16.48 24.46 -14.65
CA LYS A 37 -15.94 25.58 -15.44
C LYS A 37 -14.42 25.79 -15.35
N GLY A 38 -13.73 25.04 -14.51
CA GLY A 38 -12.27 25.01 -14.43
C GLY A 38 -11.64 24.24 -15.58
N VAL A 39 -10.31 24.29 -15.67
CA VAL A 39 -9.53 23.48 -16.62
C VAL A 39 -9.72 21.99 -16.31
N VAL A 40 -9.91 21.16 -17.33
CA VAL A 40 -10.16 19.72 -17.14
C VAL A 40 -8.98 19.03 -16.47
N ASP A 41 -7.77 19.30 -16.97
CA ASP A 41 -6.53 18.77 -16.41
C ASP A 41 -5.39 19.76 -16.66
N LYS A 42 -4.86 20.35 -15.59
CA LYS A 42 -3.73 21.29 -15.65
C LYS A 42 -2.36 20.59 -15.73
N TYR A 43 -2.29 19.32 -15.32
CA TYR A 43 -1.02 18.61 -15.14
C TYR A 43 -0.41 18.12 -16.45
N ILE A 44 -1.15 18.19 -17.56
CA ILE A 44 -0.65 17.83 -18.89
C ILE A 44 0.48 18.75 -19.34
N GLU A 45 0.45 20.01 -18.92
CA GLU A 45 1.52 20.99 -19.22
C GLU A 45 2.62 21.00 -18.15
N TYR A 46 2.39 20.36 -16.99
CA TYR A 46 3.33 20.40 -15.87
C TYR A 46 4.41 19.34 -16.03
N ASP A 47 5.59 19.65 -15.52
CA ASP A 47 6.66 18.67 -15.42
C ASP A 47 6.24 17.54 -14.44
N PRO A 48 6.52 16.26 -14.76
CA PRO A 48 6.24 15.12 -13.89
C PRO A 48 6.75 15.28 -12.45
N VAL A 49 7.82 16.05 -12.21
CA VAL A 49 8.34 16.32 -10.87
C VAL A 49 7.32 17.09 -10.02
N ILE A 50 6.62 18.06 -10.60
CA ILE A 50 5.59 18.84 -9.91
C ILE A 50 4.39 17.93 -9.58
N VAL A 51 4.01 17.06 -10.52
CA VAL A 51 2.97 16.06 -10.29
C VAL A 51 3.35 15.15 -9.12
N MET A 52 4.62 14.72 -9.03
CA MET A 52 5.11 13.90 -7.92
C MET A 52 5.02 14.61 -6.57
N ILE A 53 5.39 15.89 -6.50
CA ILE A 53 5.28 16.68 -5.25
C ILE A 53 3.82 16.74 -4.81
N ASP A 54 2.89 17.03 -5.73
CA ASP A 54 1.47 17.08 -5.43
C ASP A 54 0.91 15.71 -4.99
N LEU A 55 1.45 14.60 -5.52
CA LEU A 55 1.10 13.25 -5.05
C LEU A 55 1.59 12.99 -3.62
N VAL A 56 2.80 13.43 -3.27
CA VAL A 56 3.33 13.36 -1.89
C VAL A 56 2.51 14.24 -0.95
N LEU A 57 1.98 15.36 -1.42
CA LEU A 57 1.05 16.21 -0.69
C LEU A 57 -0.40 15.66 -0.67
N MET A 58 -0.61 14.44 -1.18
CA MET A 58 -1.91 13.76 -1.24
C MET A 58 -2.99 14.54 -2.01
N SER A 59 -2.61 15.33 -3.00
CA SER A 59 -3.55 16.09 -3.84
C SER A 59 -4.45 15.16 -4.64
N LYS A 60 -5.77 15.31 -4.46
CA LYS A 60 -6.78 14.56 -5.23
C LYS A 60 -6.70 14.84 -6.73
N GLU A 61 -6.27 16.05 -7.12
CA GLU A 61 -6.16 16.45 -8.52
C GLU A 61 -5.04 15.65 -9.21
N ALA A 62 -3.88 15.55 -8.58
CA ALA A 62 -2.74 14.78 -9.08
C ALA A 62 -3.05 13.26 -9.11
N GLN A 63 -3.75 12.74 -8.09
CA GLN A 63 -4.21 11.35 -8.07
C GLN A 63 -5.15 11.05 -9.25
N ARG A 64 -6.10 11.94 -9.56
CA ARG A 64 -7.02 11.79 -10.71
C ARG A 64 -6.27 11.84 -12.04
N HIS A 65 -5.30 12.74 -12.18
CA HIS A 65 -4.45 12.82 -13.35
C HIS A 65 -3.70 11.51 -13.60
N VAL A 66 -3.04 10.96 -12.59
CA VAL A 66 -2.25 9.71 -12.71
C VAL A 66 -3.13 8.48 -12.97
N LEU A 67 -4.33 8.43 -12.39
CA LEU A 67 -5.19 7.23 -12.47
C LEU A 67 -6.12 7.20 -13.68
N TYR A 68 -6.55 8.35 -14.18
CA TYR A 68 -7.56 8.45 -15.25
C TYR A 68 -7.06 9.12 -16.53
N ASN A 69 -6.21 10.14 -16.43
CA ASN A 69 -5.86 10.96 -17.61
C ASN A 69 -4.48 10.64 -18.20
N THR A 70 -3.70 9.79 -17.54
CA THR A 70 -2.38 9.39 -18.02
C THR A 70 -2.24 7.88 -18.14
N GLU A 71 -1.45 7.47 -19.13
CA GLU A 71 -1.04 6.09 -19.28
C GLU A 71 0.13 5.79 -18.33
N PHE A 72 -0.18 5.49 -17.07
CA PHE A 72 0.84 4.95 -16.17
C PHE A 72 1.26 3.56 -16.67
N LYS A 73 2.36 3.46 -17.44
CA LYS A 73 2.86 2.22 -18.08
C LYS A 73 3.80 1.41 -17.18
N SER A 74 4.58 2.10 -16.35
CA SER A 74 5.64 1.49 -15.52
C SER A 74 5.18 1.06 -14.13
N TYR A 75 3.87 1.02 -13.87
CA TYR A 75 3.30 0.63 -12.58
C TYR A 75 3.75 -0.77 -12.12
N TRP A 76 3.89 -1.73 -13.04
CA TRP A 76 4.29 -3.10 -12.69
C TRP A 76 5.72 -3.17 -12.16
N LYS A 77 6.65 -2.36 -12.73
CA LYS A 77 8.02 -2.24 -12.21
C LYS A 77 8.02 -1.63 -10.82
N LEU A 78 7.19 -0.61 -10.62
CA LEU A 78 7.01 0.03 -9.33
C LEU A 78 6.47 -0.96 -8.29
N VAL A 79 5.44 -1.75 -8.63
CA VAL A 79 4.93 -2.82 -7.76
C VAL A 79 6.04 -3.79 -7.33
N ILE A 80 6.89 -4.25 -8.25
CA ILE A 80 8.01 -5.15 -7.90
C ILE A 80 8.96 -4.48 -6.89
N ILE A 81 9.34 -3.22 -7.11
CA ILE A 81 10.24 -2.49 -6.22
C ILE A 81 9.62 -2.33 -4.82
N LEU A 82 8.33 -1.99 -4.74
CA LEU A 82 7.64 -1.81 -3.47
C LEU A 82 7.53 -3.12 -2.69
N ILE A 83 7.21 -4.23 -3.36
CA ILE A 83 7.18 -5.57 -2.73
C ILE A 83 8.56 -5.95 -2.21
N MET A 84 9.63 -5.67 -2.96
CA MET A 84 11.00 -5.92 -2.51
C MET A 84 11.34 -5.13 -1.26
N LEU A 85 10.94 -3.86 -1.21
CA LEU A 85 11.16 -3.01 -0.05
C LEU A 85 10.38 -3.48 1.18
N GLU A 86 9.09 -3.83 1.01
CA GLU A 86 8.28 -4.38 2.11
C GLU A 86 8.88 -5.70 2.62
N THR A 87 9.26 -6.59 1.71
CA THR A 87 9.94 -7.86 2.02
C THR A 87 11.21 -7.62 2.81
N TYR A 88 12.05 -6.70 2.36
CA TYR A 88 13.29 -6.40 3.05
C TYR A 88 13.04 -5.86 4.47
N GLY A 89 12.07 -4.97 4.66
CA GLY A 89 11.69 -4.46 5.98
C GLY A 89 11.18 -5.55 6.93
N VAL A 90 10.36 -6.48 6.41
CA VAL A 90 9.85 -7.61 7.19
C VAL A 90 10.98 -8.59 7.55
N TRP A 91 11.76 -9.02 6.56
CA TRP A 91 12.89 -9.93 6.72
C TRP A 91 13.94 -9.40 7.71
N ARG A 92 14.25 -8.10 7.66
CA ARG A 92 15.21 -7.45 8.57
C ARG A 92 14.72 -7.30 10.01
N ASN A 93 13.47 -7.63 10.31
CA ASN A 93 12.82 -7.33 11.58
C ASN A 93 12.61 -5.81 11.86
N ASP A 94 12.69 -4.96 10.85
CA ASP A 94 12.59 -3.50 10.98
C ASP A 94 11.29 -2.99 10.33
N SER A 95 10.14 -3.44 10.84
CA SER A 95 8.82 -3.03 10.35
C SER A 95 7.76 -3.02 11.45
N LEU A 96 6.69 -2.22 11.28
CA LEU A 96 5.53 -2.27 12.18
C LEU A 96 4.87 -3.65 12.22
N PHE A 97 4.90 -4.36 11.09
CA PHE A 97 4.34 -5.69 11.01
C PHE A 97 5.06 -6.63 11.98
N ASN A 98 6.39 -6.58 12.05
CA ASN A 98 7.15 -7.38 13.00
C ASN A 98 6.93 -6.98 14.46
N ILE A 99 6.77 -5.68 14.73
CA ILE A 99 6.42 -5.19 16.08
C ILE A 99 5.06 -5.76 16.50
N ALA A 100 4.07 -5.73 15.60
CA ALA A 100 2.75 -6.30 15.84
C ALA A 100 2.83 -7.82 16.06
N VAL A 101 3.60 -8.54 15.24
CA VAL A 101 3.85 -9.98 15.42
C VAL A 101 4.49 -10.28 16.77
N SER A 102 5.51 -9.52 17.17
CA SER A 102 6.19 -9.69 18.45
C SER A 102 5.24 -9.46 19.63
N SER A 103 4.36 -8.46 19.52
CA SER A 103 3.32 -8.18 20.52
C SER A 103 2.28 -9.30 20.60
N VAL A 104 1.90 -9.92 19.48
CA VAL A 104 0.92 -11.02 19.44
C VAL A 104 1.52 -12.33 19.95
N CYS A 105 2.77 -12.61 19.59
CA CYS A 105 3.46 -13.85 19.94
C CYS A 105 4.11 -13.80 21.33
N GLY A 106 4.24 -12.62 21.94
CA GLY A 106 4.82 -12.44 23.27
C GLY A 106 6.33 -12.64 23.29
N PHE A 107 7.04 -12.25 22.23
CA PHE A 107 8.49 -12.29 22.21
C PHE A 107 9.05 -11.15 23.08
N GLU A 108 9.70 -11.49 24.20
CA GLU A 108 10.54 -10.55 24.97
C GLU A 108 11.86 -10.37 24.23
N ASN A 109 11.95 -9.37 23.36
CA ASN A 109 13.24 -9.00 22.77
C ASN A 109 14.02 -8.17 23.80
N ASN A 110 15.19 -8.65 24.24
CA ASN A 110 16.15 -7.89 25.09
C ASN A 110 16.64 -6.56 24.45
N SER A 111 16.28 -6.28 23.20
CA SER A 111 16.57 -5.02 22.48
C SER A 111 15.37 -4.05 22.42
N THR A 112 14.22 -4.42 22.99
CA THR A 112 13.04 -3.56 23.09
C THR A 112 12.39 -3.75 24.45
N ASN A 113 12.93 -3.06 25.47
CA ASN A 113 12.17 -2.79 26.69
C ASN A 113 11.11 -1.73 26.37
N VAL A 114 10.10 -2.11 25.60
CA VAL A 114 8.89 -1.31 25.38
C VAL A 114 7.72 -2.22 25.64
N SER A 115 7.34 -2.31 26.91
CA SER A 115 6.00 -2.70 27.29
C SER A 115 5.03 -1.62 26.83
N MET A 116 4.34 -1.85 25.71
CA MET A 116 3.01 -1.26 25.58
C MET A 116 2.15 -1.86 26.70
N PRO A 117 1.31 -1.08 27.41
CA PRO A 117 0.48 -1.59 28.48
C PRO A 117 -0.73 -2.29 27.86
N VAL A 118 -0.49 -3.41 27.19
CA VAL A 118 -1.56 -4.34 26.84
C VAL A 118 -1.20 -5.65 27.50
N ASN A 119 -1.58 -5.75 28.76
CA ASN A 119 -1.47 -6.97 29.54
C ASN A 119 -2.48 -7.99 28.99
N ILE A 120 -2.17 -8.65 27.87
CA ILE A 120 -2.90 -9.84 27.42
C ILE A 120 -2.33 -11.04 28.18
N SER A 121 -2.41 -10.96 29.51
CA SER A 121 -2.11 -12.09 30.38
C SER A 121 -3.44 -12.73 30.79
N SER A 122 -3.88 -13.74 30.03
CA SER A 122 -4.63 -14.87 30.59
C SER A 122 -5.01 -15.87 29.50
N ALA A 123 -4.43 -17.07 29.63
CA ALA A 123 -5.08 -18.38 29.41
C ALA A 123 -6.15 -18.50 28.31
N ASP A 124 -5.75 -18.92 27.10
CA ASP A 124 -6.47 -19.88 26.24
C ASP A 124 -5.58 -20.27 25.03
N PRO A 125 -5.74 -21.45 24.39
CA PRO A 125 -4.98 -21.83 23.21
C PRO A 125 -5.52 -21.05 22.02
N ASN A 126 -5.14 -19.78 21.89
CA ASN A 126 -5.52 -18.98 20.74
C ASN A 126 -4.97 -19.63 19.46
N PRO A 127 -5.80 -19.90 18.43
CA PRO A 127 -5.34 -20.53 17.18
C PRO A 127 -4.20 -19.77 16.51
N TRP A 128 -4.04 -18.48 16.82
CA TRP A 128 -3.05 -17.59 16.25
C TRP A 128 -1.64 -17.88 16.80
N LYS A 129 -1.54 -18.38 18.04
CA LYS A 129 -0.25 -18.71 18.68
C LYS A 129 0.44 -19.91 18.03
N SER A 130 -0.33 -20.76 17.36
CA SER A 130 0.18 -21.93 16.61
C SER A 130 1.09 -21.55 15.44
N SER A 131 0.99 -20.33 14.91
CA SER A 131 1.83 -19.87 13.79
C SER A 131 3.03 -19.04 14.25
N CYS A 132 3.16 -18.76 15.55
CA CYS A 132 4.24 -17.92 16.09
C CYS A 132 5.64 -18.54 15.94
N TRP A 133 5.76 -19.88 15.89
CA TRP A 133 7.04 -20.55 15.62
C TRP A 133 7.65 -20.14 14.28
N ALA A 134 6.83 -19.73 13.31
CA ALA A 134 7.31 -19.29 12.01
C ALA A 134 7.94 -17.89 12.03
N TRP A 135 7.87 -17.21 13.17
CA TRP A 135 8.36 -15.86 13.39
C TRP A 135 9.43 -15.82 14.48
N THR A 136 9.83 -16.97 15.03
CA THR A 136 11.01 -17.03 15.90
C THR A 136 12.25 -16.86 15.04
N TYR A 137 13.08 -15.91 15.42
CA TYR A 137 14.41 -15.77 14.83
C TYR A 137 15.24 -16.95 15.31
N GLU A 138 15.60 -17.86 14.41
CA GLU A 138 16.69 -18.80 14.70
C GLU A 138 17.94 -17.95 14.94
N ASP A 139 18.49 -18.07 16.14
CA ASP A 139 19.73 -17.40 16.49
C ASP A 139 20.78 -17.77 15.44
N LYS A 140 21.52 -16.74 15.01
CA LYS A 140 22.64 -16.81 14.07
C LYS A 140 23.76 -17.66 14.67
N SER A 141 23.59 -18.97 14.76
CA SER A 141 24.64 -19.87 15.22
C SER A 141 25.78 -19.76 14.23
N GLU A 142 26.90 -19.23 14.69
CA GLU A 142 28.14 -18.95 13.94
C GLU A 142 28.77 -20.19 13.27
N GLU A 143 28.14 -21.36 13.35
CA GLU A 143 28.64 -22.64 12.82
C GLU A 143 28.00 -23.07 11.49
N ASP A 144 26.86 -22.50 11.06
CA ASP A 144 26.27 -22.78 9.73
C ASP A 144 26.23 -21.53 8.86
N ASN A 145 27.34 -21.29 8.14
CA ASN A 145 27.46 -20.27 7.08
C ASN A 145 26.73 -20.69 5.79
N ASP A 146 25.55 -21.29 5.89
CA ASP A 146 24.74 -21.63 4.73
C ASP A 146 24.04 -20.36 4.24
N LEU A 147 24.72 -19.64 3.35
CA LEU A 147 24.15 -18.53 2.55
C LEU A 147 22.76 -18.87 1.99
N PHE A 148 22.53 -20.16 1.73
CA PHE A 148 21.27 -20.72 1.24
C PHE A 148 20.09 -20.58 2.22
N ILE A 149 20.33 -20.68 3.55
CA ILE A 149 19.27 -20.51 4.56
C ILE A 149 18.75 -19.07 4.55
N TRP A 150 19.64 -18.08 4.39
CA TRP A 150 19.31 -16.66 4.33
C TRP A 150 18.49 -16.30 3.08
N GLU A 151 18.89 -16.84 1.93
CA GLU A 151 18.19 -16.63 0.66
C GLU A 151 16.78 -17.24 0.71
N LYS A 152 16.67 -18.45 1.28
CA LYS A 152 15.40 -19.16 1.47
C LYS A 152 14.43 -18.37 2.36
N ASP A 153 14.91 -17.82 3.48
CA ASP A 153 14.08 -17.02 4.38
C ASP A 153 13.49 -15.78 3.69
N PHE A 154 14.34 -15.08 2.93
CA PHE A 154 13.92 -13.93 2.15
C PHE A 154 12.83 -14.30 1.13
N TYR A 155 12.97 -15.42 0.40
CA TYR A 155 11.96 -15.86 -0.55
C TYR A 155 10.64 -16.27 0.10
N VAL A 156 10.70 -16.89 1.28
CA VAL A 156 9.50 -17.21 2.07
C VAL A 156 8.76 -15.92 2.44
N GLN A 157 9.48 -14.91 2.92
CA GLN A 157 8.88 -13.60 3.24
C GLN A 157 8.33 -12.91 1.99
N PHE A 158 9.04 -12.98 0.86
CA PHE A 158 8.58 -12.43 -0.40
C PHE A 158 7.24 -13.05 -0.85
N LEU A 159 7.14 -14.38 -0.87
CA LEU A 159 5.92 -15.09 -1.25
C LEU A 159 4.77 -14.79 -0.29
N SER A 160 5.08 -14.70 1.01
CA SER A 160 4.11 -14.35 2.05
C SER A 160 3.53 -12.95 1.85
N ILE A 161 4.37 -11.95 1.58
CA ILE A 161 3.93 -10.56 1.33
C ILE A 161 3.19 -10.45 0.00
N LEU A 162 3.68 -11.12 -1.05
CA LEU A 162 2.98 -11.19 -2.33
C LEU A 162 1.56 -11.75 -2.15
N SER A 163 1.41 -12.83 -1.37
CA SER A 163 0.09 -13.41 -1.06
C SER A 163 -0.81 -12.43 -0.29
N GLY A 164 -0.26 -11.70 0.69
CA GLY A 164 -0.98 -10.67 1.44
C GLY A 164 -1.46 -9.52 0.55
N ILE A 165 -0.65 -9.07 -0.40
CA ILE A 165 -1.02 -8.01 -1.36
C ILE A 165 -2.12 -8.50 -2.33
N ILE A 166 -2.04 -9.74 -2.81
CA ILE A 166 -3.10 -10.33 -3.63
C ILE A 166 -4.42 -10.36 -2.85
N VAL A 167 -4.39 -10.76 -1.58
CA VAL A 167 -5.57 -10.74 -0.70
C VAL A 167 -6.04 -9.32 -0.44
N PHE A 168 -5.16 -8.34 -0.24
CA PHE A 168 -5.54 -6.94 -0.07
C PHE A 168 -6.35 -6.41 -1.27
N ILE A 169 -5.84 -6.61 -2.50
CA ILE A 169 -6.50 -6.13 -3.71
C ILE A 169 -7.80 -6.92 -3.95
N GLY A 170 -7.77 -8.24 -3.74
CA GLY A 170 -8.93 -9.11 -3.92
C GLY A 170 -10.07 -8.80 -2.94
N THR A 171 -9.75 -8.63 -1.65
CA THR A 171 -10.73 -8.27 -0.62
C THR A 171 -11.30 -6.87 -0.83
N GLY A 172 -10.46 -5.90 -1.23
CA GLY A 172 -10.90 -4.58 -1.63
C GLY A 172 -11.91 -4.64 -2.78
N GLU A 173 -11.58 -5.30 -3.88
CA GLU A 173 -12.49 -5.46 -5.02
C GLU A 173 -13.78 -6.20 -4.65
N MET A 174 -13.70 -7.25 -3.82
CA MET A 174 -14.87 -8.00 -3.36
C MET A 174 -15.81 -7.13 -2.51
N LEU A 175 -15.27 -6.43 -1.51
CA LEU A 175 -16.05 -5.57 -0.61
C LEU A 175 -16.62 -4.37 -1.36
N MET A 176 -15.87 -3.80 -2.31
CA MET A 176 -16.35 -2.71 -3.15
C MET A 176 -17.49 -3.17 -4.07
N ARG A 177 -17.40 -4.38 -4.65
CA ARG A 177 -18.52 -4.97 -5.41
C ARG A 177 -19.75 -5.21 -4.54
N LEU A 178 -19.56 -5.71 -3.32
CA LEU A 178 -20.64 -5.87 -2.35
C LEU A 178 -21.29 -4.52 -2.01
N ALA A 179 -20.48 -3.48 -1.79
CA ALA A 179 -20.97 -2.13 -1.55
C ALA A 179 -21.70 -1.50 -2.74
N THR A 180 -21.32 -1.84 -3.98
CA THR A 180 -22.06 -1.39 -5.19
C THR A 180 -23.44 -2.03 -5.35
N LEU A 181 -23.75 -3.13 -4.65
CA LEU A 181 -25.15 -3.59 -4.57
C LEU A 181 -26.05 -2.58 -3.85
N CYS A 182 -25.46 -1.75 -2.99
CA CYS A 182 -26.15 -0.67 -2.28
C CYS A 182 -25.89 0.72 -2.88
N THR A 183 -25.02 0.85 -3.89
CA THR A 183 -24.60 2.14 -4.47
C THR A 183 -24.55 2.07 -5.99
N THR A 184 -25.24 2.98 -6.68
CA THR A 184 -25.27 3.07 -8.16
C THR A 184 -23.94 3.61 -8.72
N ARG A 185 -22.88 2.79 -8.72
CA ARG A 185 -21.57 3.21 -9.22
C ARG A 185 -20.89 2.26 -10.19
N ASN A 186 -20.08 2.86 -11.06
CA ASN A 186 -19.37 2.19 -12.14
C ASN A 186 -18.37 1.16 -11.61
N LYS A 187 -18.31 0.03 -12.31
CA LYS A 187 -17.31 -1.02 -12.06
C LYS A 187 -15.91 -0.47 -12.32
N VAL A 188 -15.01 -0.67 -11.37
CA VAL A 188 -13.59 -0.35 -11.52
C VAL A 188 -12.89 -1.56 -12.14
N PRO A 189 -12.12 -1.39 -13.23
CA PRO A 189 -11.35 -2.50 -13.78
C PRO A 189 -10.14 -2.82 -12.89
N LEU A 190 -9.79 -4.10 -12.77
CA LEU A 190 -8.69 -4.59 -11.91
C LEU A 190 -7.36 -3.86 -12.18
N ILE A 191 -7.07 -3.54 -13.44
CA ILE A 191 -5.86 -2.81 -13.84
C ILE A 191 -5.77 -1.43 -13.17
N ARG A 192 -6.90 -0.76 -12.96
CA ARG A 192 -6.98 0.55 -12.32
C ARG A 192 -6.83 0.41 -10.80
N ALA A 193 -7.41 -0.63 -10.21
CA ALA A 193 -7.22 -0.97 -8.80
C ALA A 193 -5.74 -1.27 -8.50
N LEU A 194 -5.05 -2.01 -9.39
CA LEU A 194 -3.63 -2.31 -9.23
C LEU A 194 -2.74 -1.05 -9.39
N LYS A 195 -3.04 -0.18 -10.36
CA LYS A 195 -2.38 1.14 -10.47
C LYS A 195 -2.59 1.99 -9.21
N ALA A 196 -3.81 2.01 -8.69
CA ALA A 196 -4.16 2.72 -7.46
C ALA A 196 -3.42 2.17 -6.24
N PHE A 197 -3.38 0.84 -6.07
CA PHE A 197 -2.58 0.19 -5.04
C PHE A 197 -1.12 0.63 -5.15
N SER A 198 -0.51 0.48 -6.34
CA SER A 198 0.88 0.84 -6.55
C SER A 198 1.18 2.31 -6.25
N LEU A 199 0.28 3.23 -6.61
CA LEU A 199 0.40 4.66 -6.33
C LEU A 199 0.35 4.96 -4.83
N ALA A 200 -0.56 4.32 -4.11
CA ALA A 200 -0.70 4.53 -2.66
C ALA A 200 0.46 3.90 -1.88
N ASP A 201 0.92 2.73 -2.32
CA ASP A 201 1.98 1.94 -1.68
C ASP A 201 3.36 2.58 -1.83
N VAL A 202 3.55 3.57 -2.73
CA VAL A 202 4.76 4.42 -2.79
C VAL A 202 5.11 5.04 -1.43
N SER A 203 4.11 5.25 -0.57
CA SER A 203 4.30 5.71 0.81
C SER A 203 5.30 4.88 1.62
N ILE A 204 5.49 3.60 1.30
CA ILE A 204 6.48 2.74 1.97
C ILE A 204 7.92 3.22 1.75
N LEU A 205 8.22 3.99 0.70
CA LEU A 205 9.55 4.58 0.49
C LEU A 205 9.98 5.47 1.65
N PHE A 206 9.03 6.05 2.39
CA PHE A 206 9.33 6.84 3.58
C PHE A 206 9.84 6.00 4.76
N THR A 207 9.81 4.68 4.69
CA THR A 207 10.51 3.80 5.65
C THR A 207 12.02 3.71 5.40
N LEU A 208 12.49 4.03 4.18
CA LEU A 208 13.89 3.87 3.78
C LEU A 208 14.89 4.56 4.71
N PRO A 209 14.66 5.81 5.18
CA PRO A 209 15.62 6.46 6.06
C PRO A 209 15.89 5.68 7.36
N MET A 210 14.83 5.12 7.97
CA MET A 210 14.99 4.27 9.16
C MET A 210 15.60 2.91 8.83
N LEU A 211 15.33 2.38 7.64
CA LEU A 211 15.87 1.09 7.22
C LEU A 211 17.39 1.16 6.97
N VAL A 212 17.88 2.28 6.44
CA VAL A 212 19.30 2.49 6.11
C VAL A 212 20.09 3.04 7.30
N TRP A 213 19.56 4.05 7.99
CA TRP A 213 20.28 4.79 9.05
C TRP A 213 19.71 4.57 10.46
N GLY A 214 18.73 3.67 10.63
CA GLY A 214 18.07 3.46 11.92
C GLY A 214 18.90 2.72 12.97
N SER A 215 20.05 2.13 12.60
CA SER A 215 20.89 1.35 13.54
C SER A 215 21.37 2.16 14.74
N ASP A 216 21.62 3.45 14.53
CA ASP A 216 22.21 4.32 15.55
C ASP A 216 21.13 5.13 16.32
N THR A 217 19.85 4.89 16.00
CA THR A 217 18.71 5.63 16.57
C THR A 217 18.08 4.89 17.74
N SER A 218 17.46 5.63 18.67
CA SER A 218 16.74 5.02 19.79
C SER A 218 15.52 4.23 19.31
N ALA A 219 15.16 3.16 20.03
CA ALA A 219 14.01 2.32 19.70
C ALA A 219 12.71 3.14 19.63
N ASP A 220 12.53 4.10 20.54
CA ASP A 220 11.35 4.97 20.59
C ASP A 220 11.26 5.87 19.34
N THR A 221 12.38 6.44 18.90
CA THR A 221 12.43 7.25 17.67
C THR A 221 12.02 6.43 16.45
N ARG A 222 12.53 5.20 16.35
CA ARG A 222 12.21 4.29 15.25
C ARG A 222 10.72 3.91 15.24
N ILE A 223 10.14 3.62 16.41
CA ILE A 223 8.70 3.33 16.55
C ILE A 223 7.85 4.52 16.13
N ILE A 224 8.17 5.73 16.63
CA ILE A 224 7.44 6.96 16.28
C ILE A 224 7.48 7.19 14.77
N HIS A 225 8.64 7.04 14.14
CA HIS A 225 8.78 7.19 12.70
C HIS A 225 7.93 6.17 11.94
N PHE A 226 7.98 4.90 12.33
CA PHE A 226 7.18 3.87 11.69
C PHE A 226 5.67 4.11 11.83
N ILE A 227 5.19 4.54 13.01
CA ILE A 227 3.79 4.93 13.23
C ILE A 227 3.42 6.10 12.32
N LEU A 228 4.28 7.12 12.21
CA LEU A 228 4.05 8.27 11.33
C LEU A 228 3.91 7.85 9.86
N VAL A 229 4.82 7.02 9.37
CA VAL A 229 4.78 6.51 7.99
C VAL A 229 3.53 5.66 7.76
N TYR A 230 3.11 4.85 8.74
CA TYR A 230 1.88 4.07 8.63
C TYR A 230 0.61 4.93 8.59
N VAL A 231 0.51 5.95 9.45
CA VAL A 231 -0.60 6.89 9.41
C VAL A 231 -0.63 7.63 8.07
N TYR A 232 0.53 8.10 7.61
CA TYR A 232 0.65 8.72 6.29
C TYR A 232 0.18 7.77 5.18
N SER A 233 0.69 6.53 5.15
CA SER A 233 0.30 5.50 4.19
C SER A 233 -1.20 5.24 4.20
N PHE A 234 -1.80 5.06 5.37
CA PHE A 234 -3.24 4.85 5.52
C PHE A 234 -4.06 6.01 4.94
N VAL A 235 -3.65 7.26 5.15
CA VAL A 235 -4.33 8.44 4.58
C VAL A 235 -4.15 8.51 3.06
N VAL A 236 -2.97 8.16 2.52
CA VAL A 236 -2.79 8.07 1.06
C VAL A 236 -3.72 7.03 0.46
N PHE A 237 -3.74 5.82 1.04
CA PHE A 237 -4.64 4.74 0.61
C PHE A 237 -6.11 5.16 0.66
N LEU A 238 -6.54 5.81 1.74
CA LEU A 238 -7.88 6.35 1.87
C LEU A 238 -8.20 7.33 0.73
N ASN A 239 -7.32 8.32 0.49
CA ASN A 239 -7.52 9.32 -0.55
C ASN A 239 -7.60 8.66 -1.93
N VAL A 240 -6.69 7.76 -2.25
CA VAL A 240 -6.68 7.02 -3.52
C VAL A 240 -7.94 6.16 -3.68
N PHE A 241 -8.36 5.41 -2.65
CA PHE A 241 -9.60 4.63 -2.67
C PHE A 241 -10.83 5.52 -2.88
N THR A 242 -10.89 6.68 -2.22
CA THR A 242 -11.97 7.65 -2.43
C THR A 242 -11.92 8.30 -3.81
N VAL A 243 -10.79 8.34 -4.50
CA VAL A 243 -10.71 8.81 -5.89
C VAL A 243 -11.16 7.74 -6.88
N VAL A 244 -10.78 6.48 -6.64
CA VAL A 244 -11.02 5.36 -7.56
C VAL A 244 -12.47 4.88 -7.52
N TYR A 245 -12.97 4.63 -6.31
CA TYR A 245 -14.32 4.12 -6.09
C TYR A 245 -15.32 5.24 -5.82
N GLU A 246 -14.82 6.47 -5.59
CA GLU A 246 -15.60 7.68 -5.33
C GLU A 246 -16.58 7.59 -4.14
N CYS A 247 -16.43 6.58 -3.28
CA CYS A 247 -17.30 6.28 -2.14
C CYS A 247 -17.18 7.27 -0.97
N PRO A 248 -18.18 7.32 -0.07
CA PRO A 248 -18.11 8.13 1.14
C PRO A 248 -16.94 7.67 2.03
N VAL A 249 -16.29 8.64 2.68
CA VAL A 249 -15.05 8.41 3.45
C VAL A 249 -15.23 7.32 4.52
N LEU A 250 -16.35 7.32 5.24
CA LEU A 250 -16.64 6.32 6.28
C LEU A 250 -16.65 4.87 5.75
N LEU A 251 -17.26 4.66 4.57
CA LEU A 251 -17.29 3.34 3.97
C LEU A 251 -15.89 2.94 3.50
N SER A 252 -15.18 3.87 2.85
CA SER A 252 -13.80 3.64 2.41
C SER A 252 -12.86 3.34 3.59
N THR A 253 -13.00 4.02 4.74
CA THR A 253 -12.20 3.73 5.94
C THR A 253 -12.46 2.31 6.43
N LEU A 254 -13.73 1.88 6.53
CA LEU A 254 -14.07 0.55 7.03
C LEU A 254 -13.52 -0.54 6.11
N ILE A 255 -13.74 -0.41 4.80
CA ILE A 255 -13.23 -1.37 3.81
C ILE A 255 -11.71 -1.43 3.86
N LEU A 256 -11.03 -0.28 3.94
CA LEU A 256 -9.57 -0.23 3.98
C LEU A 256 -9.00 -0.90 5.24
N ILE A 257 -9.63 -0.72 6.40
CA ILE A 257 -9.26 -1.42 7.64
C ILE A 257 -9.37 -2.93 7.43
N VAL A 258 -10.48 -3.42 6.87
CA VAL A 258 -10.65 -4.86 6.59
C VAL A 258 -9.58 -5.36 5.62
N CYS A 259 -9.24 -4.60 4.58
CA CYS A 259 -8.19 -4.97 3.62
C CYS A 259 -6.81 -5.08 4.29
N TYR A 260 -6.44 -4.13 5.16
CA TYR A 260 -5.18 -4.18 5.90
C TYR A 260 -5.13 -5.33 6.89
N VAL A 261 -6.22 -5.58 7.63
CA VAL A 261 -6.30 -6.74 8.54
C VAL A 261 -6.17 -8.03 7.75
N ALA A 262 -6.89 -8.18 6.63
CA ALA A 262 -6.79 -9.35 5.78
C ALA A 262 -5.36 -9.55 5.23
N LYS A 263 -4.71 -8.50 4.72
CA LYS A 263 -3.30 -8.53 4.29
C LYS A 263 -2.39 -9.07 5.39
N ASN A 264 -2.43 -8.46 6.57
CA ASN A 264 -1.54 -8.78 7.67
C ASN A 264 -1.79 -10.20 8.21
N VAL A 265 -3.04 -10.62 8.35
CA VAL A 265 -3.41 -11.98 8.79
C VAL A 265 -2.95 -13.01 7.76
N THR A 266 -3.15 -12.75 6.47
CA THR A 266 -2.65 -13.62 5.39
C THR A 266 -1.14 -13.74 5.44
N SER A 267 -0.40 -12.63 5.51
CA SER A 267 1.07 -12.69 5.58
C SER A 267 1.57 -13.38 6.86
N PHE A 268 0.88 -13.24 7.99
CA PHE A 268 1.25 -13.94 9.22
C PHE A 268 1.15 -15.47 9.07
N HIS A 269 0.04 -15.98 8.56
CA HIS A 269 -0.19 -17.42 8.39
C HIS A 269 0.50 -18.01 7.16
N ALA A 270 0.62 -17.25 6.07
CA ALA A 270 1.32 -17.69 4.86
C ALA A 270 2.78 -18.00 5.16
N THR A 271 3.43 -17.20 6.01
CA THR A 271 4.81 -17.44 6.45
C THR A 271 4.95 -18.81 7.13
N ALA A 272 4.02 -19.17 8.03
CA ALA A 272 4.04 -20.48 8.68
C ALA A 272 3.85 -21.64 7.69
N ILE A 273 2.88 -21.52 6.79
CA ILE A 273 2.62 -22.54 5.77
C ILE A 273 3.82 -22.70 4.83
N LEU A 274 4.38 -21.59 4.35
CA LEU A 274 5.53 -21.62 3.45
C LEU A 274 6.76 -22.23 4.14
N ARG A 275 7.04 -21.89 5.40
CA ARG A 275 8.13 -22.53 6.15
C ARG A 275 7.95 -24.04 6.24
N THR A 276 6.74 -24.55 6.51
CA THR A 276 6.49 -26.01 6.55
C THR A 276 6.67 -26.71 5.20
N LEU A 277 6.42 -26.00 4.09
CA LEU A 277 6.58 -26.56 2.74
C LEU A 277 8.04 -26.59 2.29
N PHE A 278 8.86 -25.68 2.82
CA PHE A 278 10.24 -25.52 2.42
C PHE A 278 11.25 -26.12 3.41
N THR A 279 10.87 -26.45 4.65
CA THR A 279 11.65 -27.31 5.59
C THR A 279 11.72 -28.75 5.10
#